data_AF-A0A3M6Y7S0-F1
#
_entry.id   AF-A0A3M6Y7S0-F1
#
_cell.length_a   1.000
_cell.length_b   1.000
_cell.length_c   1.000
_cell.angle_alpha   90.00
_cell.angle_beta   90.00
_cell.angle_gamma   90.00
#
_symmetry.space_group_name_H-M   'P 1'
#
loop_
_entity.id
_entity.type
_entity.pdbx_description
1 polymer ?
#
loop_
_entity_poly.entity_id
_entity_poly.type
_entity_poly.pdbx_seq_one_letter_code
_entity_poly.pdbx_strand_id
1 'polypeptide(L)'
;MLRYPFVCPPCEARAISRILPPWTGASSSRPASTLQNRRQPSRMTLSPNVARGPPKSREGDLGKSRPAARRSRNTPFGGMNITEPPRSFQDSRQGGYKGRISAAEQRRASRHVKSAQKSRGDGKDSRDPMKALKMQRALANVSYERRGRVKQELAERDSFDQFDLLPIIKESISRQALGGMTDVSPTPIQRLAIPALLGTEEGKRRRKRKELIPDGGKKEMQQFLLAAETGSGKTLAYILPIIDAIKRAEKAEQEQERTQAAQQERQQNRAFEIEAPDVDEPHPSTGRPRAIILLPTSELVAQVGALVKSLSHTVKFRSALISSSYTATVIRSRLFSPGGIDIVISTPHLLSSITESDPNVLSRVTHLVIDEADSLLDRSFSPTTSAIVDRATPSLQQLVLCSATIPRSLDSYVHKRFPAARRLVTPNLHAIPRRVQLSVVDIDKVPYQGNRDLACAQTIWDIGKEAIEHGEERAGSTPAAGANGRKIVVFVNEREKTVELASYLQSKGIDAVALSRDSDERRQAEILAEFTGMPTPTASPTTTSRGSSPRSPPRGRLAGTKVLVMTDLGSRGIDTLAVKHVVLYDVPHTSIDFIHRLGRVGRMGRRGRGVVLVGRHDRRDVVKEVREGMFRGQALI
;
A
#
# COMPACT_ATOMS: atom_id res chain seq x y z
N MET A 1 -43.83 -62.84 -54.64
CA MET A 1 -45.00 -63.25 -53.83
C MET A 1 -44.82 -64.71 -53.48
N LEU A 2 -44.54 -65.05 -52.22
CA LEU A 2 -44.70 -66.36 -51.57
C LEU A 2 -43.95 -66.36 -50.21
N ARG A 3 -44.72 -66.70 -49.16
CA ARG A 3 -44.40 -67.57 -48.01
C ARG A 3 -43.31 -67.17 -46.98
N TYR A 4 -43.79 -67.22 -45.72
CA TYR A 4 -43.15 -67.19 -44.40
C TYR A 4 -41.77 -67.86 -44.26
N PRO A 5 -41.01 -67.53 -43.19
CA PRO A 5 -40.97 -68.49 -42.08
C PRO A 5 -41.07 -67.87 -40.67
N PHE A 6 -41.90 -68.52 -39.85
CA PHE A 6 -41.70 -68.93 -38.46
C PHE A 6 -40.83 -68.07 -37.53
N VAL A 7 -41.49 -67.40 -36.58
CA VAL A 7 -40.91 -67.00 -35.29
C VAL A 7 -41.36 -68.01 -34.23
N CYS A 8 -40.37 -68.51 -33.50
CA CYS A 8 -40.43 -69.48 -32.41
C CYS A 8 -41.16 -68.91 -31.17
N PRO A 9 -42.03 -69.68 -30.48
CA PRO A 9 -42.65 -69.28 -29.22
C PRO A 9 -41.77 -69.76 -28.05
N PRO A 10 -41.08 -68.86 -27.31
CA PRO A 10 -41.59 -68.45 -26.00
C PRO A 10 -40.95 -67.14 -25.48
N CYS A 11 -41.43 -65.95 -25.88
CA CYS A 11 -40.92 -64.67 -25.36
C CYS A 11 -42.03 -63.64 -25.09
N GLU A 12 -43.20 -64.08 -24.64
CA GLU A 12 -44.22 -63.21 -24.05
C GLU A 12 -44.01 -63.09 -22.53
N ALA A 13 -43.48 -61.95 -22.10
CA ALA A 13 -43.94 -61.24 -20.89
C ALA A 13 -43.02 -60.05 -20.59
N ARG A 14 -43.46 -58.84 -20.99
CA ARG A 14 -43.52 -57.63 -20.15
C ARG A 14 -43.76 -56.40 -21.03
N ALA A 15 -44.79 -55.64 -20.66
CA ALA A 15 -45.02 -54.22 -20.93
C ALA A 15 -46.25 -53.90 -21.80
N ILE A 16 -47.43 -53.89 -21.17
CA ILE A 16 -48.59 -53.05 -21.51
C ILE A 16 -49.24 -52.77 -20.13
N SER A 17 -49.60 -51.56 -19.71
CA SER A 17 -50.57 -50.69 -20.36
C SER A 17 -50.60 -49.30 -19.73
N ARG A 18 -50.95 -48.33 -20.57
CA ARG A 18 -51.35 -46.97 -20.23
C ARG A 18 -52.84 -46.84 -20.64
N ILE A 19 -53.62 -46.05 -19.88
CA ILE A 19 -54.77 -45.21 -20.33
C ILE A 19 -56.22 -45.80 -20.20
N LEU A 20 -56.98 -45.29 -19.20
CA LEU A 20 -58.37 -44.70 -19.21
C LEU A 20 -59.34 -45.14 -18.06
N PRO A 21 -60.17 -44.20 -17.52
CA PRO A 21 -61.34 -44.44 -16.64
C PRO A 21 -62.68 -44.23 -17.45
N PRO A 22 -63.93 -44.11 -16.90
CA PRO A 22 -64.37 -43.97 -15.50
C PRO A 22 -65.76 -44.61 -15.09
N TRP A 23 -66.23 -44.33 -13.85
CA TRP A 23 -67.59 -44.54 -13.23
C TRP A 23 -67.81 -45.93 -12.55
N THR A 24 -68.40 -46.17 -11.35
CA THR A 24 -69.39 -45.52 -10.44
C THR A 24 -69.40 -46.20 -9.03
N GLY A 25 -69.89 -45.52 -7.97
CA GLY A 25 -70.49 -46.09 -6.72
C GLY A 25 -69.66 -46.02 -5.42
N ALA A 26 -69.84 -45.03 -4.51
CA ALA A 26 -70.70 -45.02 -3.29
C ALA A 26 -70.27 -46.01 -2.17
N SER A 27 -70.15 -45.77 -0.85
CA SER A 27 -70.24 -44.66 0.15
C SER A 27 -69.58 -45.25 1.45
N SER A 28 -68.93 -44.55 2.40
CA SER A 28 -69.50 -43.71 3.47
C SER A 28 -68.41 -43.17 4.46
N SER A 29 -68.69 -41.98 5.03
CA SER A 29 -68.24 -41.30 6.29
C SER A 29 -66.74 -41.25 6.71
N ARG A 30 -65.99 -40.14 6.54
CA ARG A 30 -65.81 -38.89 7.37
C ARG A 30 -64.88 -39.04 8.62
N PRO A 31 -64.16 -37.99 9.13
CA PRO A 31 -63.25 -37.03 8.48
C PRO A 31 -61.99 -36.63 9.35
N ALA A 32 -61.20 -35.68 8.82
CA ALA A 32 -60.26 -34.73 9.49
C ALA A 32 -58.83 -35.22 9.83
N SER A 33 -57.73 -34.48 9.62
CA SER A 33 -57.41 -33.19 8.98
C SER A 33 -55.88 -33.05 9.10
N THR A 34 -55.06 -32.76 8.09
CA THR A 34 -54.82 -31.42 7.55
C THR A 34 -53.72 -31.57 6.49
N LEU A 35 -54.07 -31.39 5.21
CA LEU A 35 -53.12 -31.33 4.11
C LEU A 35 -52.89 -29.87 3.71
N GLN A 36 -51.62 -29.57 3.52
CA GLN A 36 -51.05 -28.34 3.00
C GLN A 36 -51.72 -27.96 1.68
N ASN A 37 -52.25 -26.72 1.61
CA ASN A 37 -52.56 -26.09 0.33
C ASN A 37 -51.60 -24.94 0.09
N ARG A 38 -50.73 -25.12 -0.91
CA ARG A 38 -49.99 -24.04 -1.58
C ARG A 38 -51.01 -23.04 -2.12
N ARG A 39 -50.98 -21.80 -1.61
CA ARG A 39 -51.62 -20.65 -2.25
C ARG A 39 -50.55 -19.87 -3.03
N GLN A 40 -50.89 -19.55 -4.28
CA GLN A 40 -50.14 -18.61 -5.13
C GLN A 40 -49.98 -17.25 -4.43
N PRO A 41 -48.89 -16.51 -4.69
CA PRO A 41 -48.65 -15.23 -4.05
C PRO A 41 -49.68 -14.19 -4.53
N SER A 42 -50.40 -13.59 -3.57
CA SER A 42 -51.27 -12.46 -3.84
C SER A 42 -50.47 -11.25 -4.27
N ARG A 43 -50.85 -10.68 -5.40
CA ARG A 43 -50.50 -9.32 -5.83
C ARG A 43 -50.86 -8.37 -4.67
N MET A 44 -49.87 -7.71 -4.09
CA MET A 44 -50.02 -6.85 -2.91
C MET A 44 -50.89 -5.63 -3.23
N THR A 45 -52.20 -5.70 -3.00
CA THR A 45 -53.04 -4.52 -2.83
C THR A 45 -53.05 -4.15 -1.36
N LEU A 46 -52.44 -3.01 -1.02
CA LEU A 46 -52.48 -2.44 0.32
C LEU A 46 -53.91 -2.03 0.68
N SER A 47 -54.28 -2.19 1.95
CA SER A 47 -55.56 -1.71 2.48
C SER A 47 -55.70 -0.20 2.28
N PRO A 48 -56.89 0.31 1.92
CA PRO A 48 -57.13 1.75 1.72
C PRO A 48 -56.90 2.61 2.98
N ASN A 49 -56.71 1.97 4.15
CA ASN A 49 -56.44 2.65 5.42
C ASN A 49 -54.95 2.80 5.75
N VAL A 50 -54.02 2.34 4.90
CA VAL A 50 -52.57 2.47 5.15
C VAL A 50 -52.11 3.93 5.20
N ALA A 51 -52.85 4.85 4.57
CA ALA A 51 -52.56 6.29 4.61
C ALA A 51 -53.19 7.05 5.79
N ARG A 52 -53.96 6.40 6.68
CA ARG A 52 -54.62 7.10 7.79
C ARG A 52 -53.74 7.10 9.04
N GLY A 53 -53.19 8.28 9.36
CA GLY A 53 -52.55 8.53 10.66
C GLY A 53 -53.54 8.39 11.83
N PRO A 54 -53.06 8.22 13.07
CA PRO A 54 -53.93 8.02 14.23
C PRO A 54 -54.85 9.24 14.44
N PRO A 55 -56.08 9.04 14.95
CA PRO A 55 -57.03 10.13 15.14
C PRO A 55 -56.49 11.14 16.16
N LYS A 56 -56.49 12.43 15.80
CA LYS A 56 -56.22 13.52 16.74
C LYS A 56 -57.41 13.65 17.69
N SER A 57 -57.14 13.67 19.00
CA SER A 57 -58.13 14.00 20.01
C SER A 57 -58.62 15.45 19.81
N ARG A 58 -59.94 15.64 19.84
CA ARG A 58 -60.63 16.93 19.76
C ARG A 58 -60.22 17.86 20.90
N GLU A 59 -60.10 19.16 20.59
CA GLU A 59 -60.05 20.26 21.56
C GLU A 59 -61.41 20.40 22.25
N GLY A 60 -61.38 20.55 23.56
CA GLY A 60 -62.56 20.69 24.40
C GLY A 60 -62.17 20.70 25.88
N ASP A 61 -61.88 21.90 26.36
CA ASP A 61 -61.98 22.38 27.73
C ASP A 61 -61.13 21.77 28.87
N LEU A 62 -60.88 22.64 29.84
CA LEU A 62 -59.94 22.62 30.96
C LEU A 62 -59.71 21.26 31.67
N GLY A 63 -58.43 20.88 31.81
CA GLY A 63 -57.93 20.06 32.92
C GLY A 63 -57.56 18.59 32.64
N LYS A 64 -56.25 18.33 32.46
CA LYS A 64 -55.57 17.02 32.57
C LYS A 64 -56.09 15.86 31.69
N SER A 65 -55.80 15.90 30.39
CA SER A 65 -55.86 14.72 29.51
C SER A 65 -54.62 13.82 29.68
N ARG A 66 -54.80 12.58 30.15
CA ARG A 66 -53.75 11.53 30.19
C ARG A 66 -53.31 11.18 28.76
N PRO A 67 -51.99 11.09 28.45
CA PRO A 67 -51.56 10.63 27.14
C PRO A 67 -51.97 9.16 26.93
N ALA A 68 -52.58 8.87 25.78
CA ALA A 68 -52.93 7.52 25.36
C ALA A 68 -51.71 6.59 25.51
N ALA A 69 -51.91 5.44 26.15
CA ALA A 69 -50.86 4.50 26.49
C ALA A 69 -49.98 4.19 25.28
N ARG A 70 -48.72 4.67 25.29
CA ARG A 70 -47.69 4.28 24.33
C ARG A 70 -47.56 2.76 24.39
N ARG A 71 -47.92 2.06 23.32
CA ARG A 71 -47.66 0.62 23.17
C ARG A 71 -46.21 0.34 23.52
N SER A 72 -46.00 -0.64 24.40
CA SER A 72 -44.70 -1.13 24.84
C SER A 72 -43.77 -1.35 23.64
N ARG A 73 -42.60 -0.71 23.69
CA ARG A 73 -41.51 -0.81 22.71
C ARG A 73 -40.85 -2.21 22.67
N ASN A 74 -41.23 -3.10 23.59
CA ASN A 74 -40.71 -4.47 23.71
C ASN A 74 -41.64 -5.51 23.07
N THR A 75 -42.21 -5.19 21.90
CA THR A 75 -42.87 -6.19 21.06
C THR A 75 -41.99 -6.52 19.85
N PRO A 76 -42.02 -7.75 19.32
CA PRO A 76 -41.14 -8.19 18.22
C PRO A 76 -41.24 -7.32 16.95
N PHE A 77 -42.29 -6.50 16.87
CA PHE A 77 -42.63 -5.69 15.70
C PHE A 77 -42.70 -4.17 16.00
N GLY A 78 -42.31 -3.76 17.21
CA GLY A 78 -42.48 -2.39 17.75
C GLY A 78 -41.66 -1.27 17.11
N GLY A 79 -41.01 -1.51 15.97
CA GLY A 79 -40.17 -0.54 15.26
C GLY A 79 -40.20 -0.64 13.74
N MET A 80 -41.09 -1.44 13.16
CA MET A 80 -41.04 -1.75 11.72
C MET A 80 -41.57 -0.64 10.79
N ASN A 81 -42.19 0.41 11.30
CA ASN A 81 -42.71 1.53 10.51
C ASN A 81 -42.01 2.87 10.85
N ILE A 82 -40.73 2.82 11.21
CA ILE A 82 -39.92 4.01 11.50
C ILE A 82 -38.98 4.23 10.32
N THR A 83 -39.29 5.22 9.47
CA THR A 83 -38.47 5.64 8.32
C THR A 83 -37.38 6.65 8.70
N GLU A 84 -37.36 7.13 9.95
CA GLU A 84 -36.36 8.08 10.45
C GLU A 84 -35.68 7.54 11.72
N PRO A 85 -34.34 7.50 11.78
CA PRO A 85 -33.64 6.97 12.94
C PRO A 85 -33.96 7.80 14.20
N PRO A 86 -34.21 7.16 15.36
CA PRO A 86 -34.56 7.87 16.60
C PRO A 86 -33.44 8.82 17.05
N ARG A 87 -33.81 9.98 17.61
CA ARG A 87 -32.89 11.07 17.99
C ARG A 87 -31.71 10.64 18.89
N SER A 88 -31.85 9.59 19.70
CA SER A 88 -30.75 9.00 20.48
C SER A 88 -29.59 8.48 19.62
N PHE A 89 -29.85 8.11 18.37
CA PHE A 89 -28.83 7.70 17.39
C PHE A 89 -28.26 8.89 16.58
N GLN A 90 -28.98 10.01 16.49
CA GLN A 90 -28.46 11.23 15.85
C GLN A 90 -27.46 11.96 16.76
N ASP A 91 -27.71 11.98 18.08
CA ASP A 91 -26.80 12.60 19.05
C ASP A 91 -25.53 11.78 19.31
N SER A 92 -25.43 10.54 18.82
CA SER A 92 -24.19 9.75 18.89
C SER A 92 -23.10 10.23 17.91
N ARG A 93 -23.44 11.14 16.99
CA ARG A 93 -22.49 11.75 16.02
C ARG A 93 -21.84 13.04 16.54
N GLN A 94 -22.33 13.61 17.63
CA GLN A 94 -21.69 14.73 18.33
C GLN A 94 -21.29 14.24 19.72
N GLY A 95 -19.98 14.25 20.00
CA GLY A 95 -19.41 13.56 21.15
C GLY A 95 -19.99 13.99 22.50
N GLY A 96 -20.13 13.00 23.40
CA GLY A 96 -20.14 13.23 24.85
C GLY A 96 -21.44 12.90 25.59
N TYR A 97 -21.79 11.63 25.77
CA TYR A 97 -22.58 11.21 26.94
C TYR A 97 -22.37 9.73 27.31
N LYS A 98 -21.72 9.46 28.45
CA LYS A 98 -21.70 8.13 29.08
C LYS A 98 -23.02 7.92 29.84
N GLY A 99 -24.02 7.37 29.16
CA GLY A 99 -25.23 6.88 29.82
C GLY A 99 -24.91 5.68 30.70
N ARG A 100 -25.26 5.74 32.00
CA ARG A 100 -25.14 4.63 32.96
C ARG A 100 -25.98 3.44 32.47
N ILE A 101 -25.30 2.33 32.14
CA ILE A 101 -25.94 1.05 31.84
C ILE A 101 -26.68 0.57 33.10
N SER A 102 -27.93 0.15 32.95
CA SER A 102 -28.73 -0.41 34.04
C SER A 102 -28.09 -1.67 34.64
N ALA A 103 -28.16 -1.84 35.96
CA ALA A 103 -27.63 -3.01 36.67
C ALA A 103 -28.23 -4.34 36.15
N ALA A 104 -29.43 -4.32 35.56
CA ALA A 104 -30.04 -5.49 34.92
C ALA A 104 -29.34 -5.90 33.61
N GLU A 105 -28.79 -4.93 32.87
CA GLU A 105 -28.10 -5.15 31.60
C GLU A 105 -26.66 -5.62 31.82
N GLN A 106 -25.99 -5.13 32.88
CA GLN A 106 -24.72 -5.71 33.35
C GLN A 106 -24.86 -7.17 33.82
N ARG A 107 -25.99 -7.53 34.44
CA ARG A 107 -26.29 -8.92 34.84
C ARG A 107 -26.59 -9.85 33.66
N ARG A 108 -27.12 -9.33 32.55
CA ARG A 108 -27.29 -10.12 31.31
C ARG A 108 -25.97 -10.32 30.56
N ALA A 109 -25.13 -9.29 30.50
CA ALA A 109 -23.81 -9.38 29.88
C ALA A 109 -22.89 -10.39 30.60
N SER A 110 -22.92 -10.44 31.95
CA SER A 110 -22.11 -11.38 32.72
C SER A 110 -22.60 -12.84 32.66
N ARG A 111 -23.89 -13.08 32.36
CA ARG A 111 -24.43 -14.43 32.15
C ARG A 111 -24.03 -15.02 30.80
N HIS A 112 -23.84 -14.20 29.76
CA HIS A 112 -23.38 -14.68 28.45
C HIS A 112 -21.90 -15.06 28.41
N VAL A 113 -21.09 -14.57 29.35
CA VAL A 113 -19.66 -14.91 29.44
C VAL A 113 -19.43 -16.24 30.18
N LYS A 114 -20.27 -16.59 31.16
CA LYS A 114 -20.11 -17.82 31.96
C LYS A 114 -20.56 -19.11 31.27
N SER A 115 -21.40 -19.04 30.24
CA SER A 115 -21.81 -20.23 29.46
C SER A 115 -20.80 -20.63 28.37
N ALA A 116 -19.80 -19.78 28.07
CA ALA A 116 -18.79 -20.04 27.03
C ALA A 116 -17.56 -20.83 27.53
N GLN A 117 -17.47 -21.13 28.83
CA GLN A 117 -16.27 -21.74 29.44
C GLN A 117 -16.43 -23.21 29.87
N LYS A 118 -17.54 -23.88 29.53
CA LYS A 118 -17.81 -25.26 29.99
C LYS A 118 -18.13 -26.29 28.90
N SER A 119 -17.58 -26.14 27.70
CA SER A 119 -17.56 -27.21 26.69
C SER A 119 -16.22 -27.26 25.97
N ARG A 120 -15.20 -27.81 26.64
CA ARG A 120 -14.06 -28.46 25.98
C ARG A 120 -14.26 -29.96 26.14
N GLY A 121 -14.69 -30.59 25.05
CA GLY A 121 -14.86 -32.02 24.88
C GLY A 121 -14.92 -32.29 23.38
N ASP A 122 -14.19 -33.30 22.95
CA ASP A 122 -13.70 -33.57 21.60
C ASP A 122 -14.72 -33.58 20.45
N GLY A 123 -14.25 -33.26 19.24
CA GLY A 123 -14.86 -33.73 18.00
C GLY A 123 -15.11 -32.69 16.90
N LYS A 124 -14.29 -32.77 15.85
CA LYS A 124 -14.53 -32.36 14.44
C LYS A 124 -14.77 -30.88 14.11
N ASP A 125 -13.80 -30.35 13.36
CA ASP A 125 -13.85 -29.11 12.59
C ASP A 125 -15.18 -28.90 11.84
N SER A 126 -16.00 -27.97 12.32
CA SER A 126 -16.87 -27.18 11.44
C SER A 126 -16.24 -25.81 11.29
N ARG A 127 -15.58 -25.60 10.14
CA ARG A 127 -15.10 -24.28 9.73
C ARG A 127 -16.32 -23.38 9.54
N ASP A 128 -16.60 -22.55 10.53
CA ASP A 128 -17.60 -21.49 10.43
C ASP A 128 -17.25 -20.57 9.23
N PRO A 129 -18.05 -20.56 8.15
CA PRO A 129 -17.76 -19.80 6.93
C PRO A 129 -17.74 -18.28 7.17
N MET A 130 -18.32 -17.80 8.27
CA MET A 130 -18.26 -16.39 8.68
C MET A 130 -16.92 -16.00 9.31
N LYS A 131 -16.12 -16.97 9.79
CA LYS A 131 -14.78 -16.71 10.32
C LYS A 131 -13.76 -16.48 9.21
N ALA A 132 -13.94 -17.13 8.05
CA ALA A 132 -13.13 -16.91 6.85
C ALA A 132 -13.40 -15.52 6.22
N LEU A 133 -14.65 -15.07 6.22
CA LEU A 133 -15.05 -13.72 5.75
C LEU A 133 -14.51 -12.58 6.63
N LYS A 134 -14.34 -12.81 7.94
CA LYS A 134 -13.72 -11.82 8.84
C LYS A 134 -12.21 -11.65 8.63
N MET A 135 -11.54 -12.62 8.03
CA MET A 135 -10.10 -12.57 7.68
C MET A 135 -9.82 -11.93 6.32
N GLN A 136 -10.84 -11.65 5.49
CA GLN A 136 -10.64 -11.21 4.11
C GLN A 136 -10.29 -9.72 3.92
N ARG A 137 -10.39 -8.87 4.95
CA ARG A 137 -10.09 -7.44 4.83
C ARG A 137 -8.72 -7.08 5.41
N ALA A 138 -7.65 -7.40 4.69
CA ALA A 138 -6.27 -7.09 5.13
C ALA A 138 -5.97 -5.58 5.13
N LEU A 139 -6.71 -4.81 4.33
CA LEU A 139 -6.49 -3.40 4.04
C LEU A 139 -7.57 -2.52 4.67
N ALA A 140 -7.19 -1.30 5.08
CA ALA A 140 -8.11 -0.36 5.68
C ALA A 140 -9.05 0.29 4.65
N ASN A 141 -10.35 0.36 4.94
CA ASN A 141 -11.32 1.01 4.06
C ASN A 141 -11.21 2.54 4.17
N VAL A 142 -11.15 3.23 3.03
CA VAL A 142 -11.36 4.69 2.96
C VAL A 142 -12.85 4.94 2.75
N SER A 143 -13.48 5.76 3.60
CA SER A 143 -14.92 6.07 3.48
C SER A 143 -15.25 6.79 2.18
N TYR A 144 -16.44 6.56 1.64
CA TYR A 144 -16.89 7.12 0.35
C TYR A 144 -16.97 8.67 0.38
N GLU A 145 -17.47 9.24 1.47
CA GLU A 145 -17.52 10.70 1.68
C GLU A 145 -16.13 11.35 1.63
N ARG A 146 -15.14 10.68 2.24
CA ARG A 146 -13.75 11.15 2.23
C ARG A 146 -13.16 11.12 0.82
N ARG A 147 -13.52 10.12 0.00
CA ARG A 147 -13.10 10.07 -1.42
C ARG A 147 -13.69 11.21 -2.24
N GLY A 148 -14.93 11.62 -1.96
CA GLY A 148 -15.58 12.77 -2.61
C GLY A 148 -14.84 14.08 -2.34
N ARG A 149 -14.56 14.37 -1.05
CA ARG A 149 -13.79 15.56 -0.66
C ARG A 149 -12.39 15.58 -1.26
N VAL A 150 -11.69 14.44 -1.22
CA VAL A 150 -10.36 14.31 -1.81
C VAL A 150 -10.39 14.60 -3.31
N LYS A 151 -11.41 14.14 -4.06
CA LYS A 151 -11.53 14.46 -5.49
C LYS A 151 -11.71 15.95 -5.76
N GLN A 152 -12.41 16.66 -4.88
CA GLN A 152 -12.55 18.12 -4.98
C GLN A 152 -11.22 18.82 -4.70
N GLU A 153 -10.52 18.46 -3.61
CA GLU A 153 -9.17 18.98 -3.29
C GLU A 153 -8.16 18.73 -4.43
N LEU A 154 -8.27 17.60 -5.13
CA LEU A 154 -7.43 17.24 -6.28
C LEU A 154 -7.68 18.10 -7.52
N ALA A 155 -8.88 18.65 -7.69
CA ALA A 155 -9.26 19.46 -8.84
C ALA A 155 -8.78 20.91 -8.71
N GLU A 156 -8.50 21.38 -7.48
CA GLU A 156 -8.08 22.76 -7.21
C GLU A 156 -6.69 23.10 -7.74
N ARG A 157 -5.80 22.10 -7.85
CA ARG A 157 -4.39 22.30 -8.18
C ARG A 157 -3.95 21.38 -9.30
N ASP A 158 -3.69 21.93 -10.47
CA ASP A 158 -3.33 21.21 -11.70
C ASP A 158 -1.92 21.53 -12.22
N SER A 159 -1.22 22.50 -11.61
CA SER A 159 0.17 22.86 -11.92
C SER A 159 1.05 22.93 -10.66
N PHE A 160 2.36 22.65 -10.82
CA PHE A 160 3.35 22.86 -9.76
C PHE A 160 3.51 24.32 -9.36
N ASP A 161 3.19 25.26 -10.24
CA ASP A 161 3.29 26.70 -9.97
C ASP A 161 2.29 27.18 -8.91
N GLN A 162 1.18 26.47 -8.74
CA GLN A 162 0.16 26.78 -7.74
C GLN A 162 0.56 26.38 -6.31
N PHE A 163 1.66 25.65 -6.14
CA PHE A 163 2.20 25.35 -4.82
C PHE A 163 3.03 26.53 -4.28
N ASP A 164 2.97 26.76 -2.96
CA ASP A 164 3.80 27.76 -2.25
C ASP A 164 5.23 27.24 -2.01
N LEU A 165 5.87 26.80 -3.09
CA LEU A 165 7.26 26.38 -3.12
C LEU A 165 8.15 27.58 -3.47
N LEU A 166 9.37 27.62 -2.92
CA LEU A 166 10.37 28.60 -3.33
C LEU A 166 10.62 28.54 -4.85
N PRO A 167 10.84 29.68 -5.53
CA PRO A 167 11.05 29.73 -6.98
C PRO A 167 12.16 28.80 -7.48
N ILE A 168 13.28 28.71 -6.75
CA ILE A 168 14.40 27.83 -7.07
C ILE A 168 14.02 26.34 -7.07
N ILE A 169 13.03 25.96 -6.26
CA ILE A 169 12.53 24.59 -6.20
C ILE A 169 11.63 24.33 -7.40
N LYS A 170 10.77 25.28 -7.79
CA LYS A 170 9.94 25.17 -9.00
C LYS A 170 10.80 24.99 -10.26
N GLU A 171 11.88 25.77 -10.36
CA GLU A 171 12.87 25.66 -11.44
C GLU A 171 13.61 24.31 -11.43
N SER A 172 13.90 23.75 -10.25
CA SER A 172 14.55 22.43 -10.13
C SER A 172 13.65 21.28 -10.60
N ILE A 173 12.33 21.42 -10.44
CA ILE A 173 11.34 20.44 -10.89
C ILE A 173 11.36 20.34 -12.42
N SER A 174 11.29 21.49 -13.11
CA SER A 174 11.25 21.53 -14.58
C SER A 174 12.58 21.14 -15.22
N ARG A 175 13.71 21.53 -14.64
CA ARG A 175 15.04 21.25 -15.20
C ARG A 175 15.56 19.85 -14.95
N GLN A 176 15.34 19.29 -13.76
CA GLN A 176 16.04 18.08 -13.32
C GLN A 176 15.09 16.92 -13.05
N ALA A 177 14.06 17.13 -12.23
CA ALA A 177 13.17 16.03 -11.83
C ALA A 177 12.32 15.52 -13.00
N LEU A 178 11.96 16.42 -13.93
CA LEU A 178 11.03 16.15 -15.03
C LEU A 178 11.57 16.66 -16.38
N GLY A 179 12.89 16.80 -16.49
CA GLY A 179 13.56 17.29 -17.69
C GLY A 179 13.22 16.45 -18.93
N GLY A 180 12.76 17.12 -19.99
CA GLY A 180 12.38 16.48 -21.27
C GLY A 180 10.90 16.10 -21.40
N MET A 181 10.06 16.39 -20.41
CA MET A 181 8.60 16.20 -20.49
C MET A 181 7.90 17.55 -20.74
N THR A 182 7.04 17.62 -21.77
CA THR A 182 6.12 18.74 -22.00
C THR A 182 4.82 18.53 -21.19
N ASP A 183 4.23 19.61 -20.66
CA ASP A 183 3.01 19.60 -19.82
C ASP A 183 3.06 18.74 -18.54
N VAL A 184 3.99 19.09 -17.64
CA VAL A 184 4.17 18.34 -16.40
C VAL A 184 3.19 18.78 -15.31
N SER A 185 2.13 17.99 -15.13
CA SER A 185 1.16 18.19 -14.05
C SER A 185 1.49 17.33 -12.81
N PRO A 186 1.23 17.84 -11.58
CA PRO A 186 1.44 17.08 -10.36
C PRO A 186 0.47 15.91 -10.26
N THR A 187 0.96 14.79 -9.73
CA THR A 187 0.15 13.59 -9.51
C THR A 187 -0.86 13.79 -8.37
N PRO A 188 -1.90 12.94 -8.26
CA PRO A 188 -2.89 13.09 -7.20
C PRO A 188 -2.31 13.12 -5.79
N ILE A 189 -1.32 12.28 -5.49
CA ILE A 189 -0.69 12.30 -4.16
C ILE A 189 0.12 13.58 -3.93
N GLN A 190 0.76 14.13 -4.96
CA GLN A 190 1.51 15.39 -4.87
C GLN A 190 0.57 16.58 -4.60
N ARG A 191 -0.57 16.64 -5.28
CA ARG A 191 -1.61 17.66 -5.07
C ARG A 191 -2.16 17.67 -3.64
N LEU A 192 -2.26 16.50 -3.01
CA LEU A 192 -2.73 16.37 -1.62
C LEU A 192 -1.61 16.62 -0.59
N ALA A 193 -0.43 16.05 -0.83
CA ALA A 193 0.67 16.05 0.13
C ALA A 193 1.41 17.38 0.18
N ILE A 194 1.78 17.95 -0.97
CA ILE A 194 2.65 19.14 -1.00
C ILE A 194 2.02 20.31 -0.22
N PRO A 195 0.75 20.71 -0.46
CA PRO A 195 0.14 21.80 0.31
C PRO A 195 -0.03 21.48 1.79
N ALA A 196 -0.31 20.21 2.12
CA ALA A 196 -0.49 19.78 3.50
C ALA A 196 0.82 19.82 4.30
N LEU A 197 1.94 19.41 3.69
CA LEU A 197 3.27 19.36 4.31
C LEU A 197 3.93 20.76 4.37
N LEU A 198 3.68 21.62 3.39
CA LEU A 198 4.07 23.05 3.46
C LEU A 198 3.27 23.82 4.52
N GLY A 199 2.14 23.27 4.96
CA GLY A 199 1.27 23.91 5.93
C GLY A 199 0.51 25.11 5.36
N THR A 200 0.26 25.21 4.04
CA THR A 200 -0.48 26.33 3.43
C THR A 200 -1.97 26.35 3.83
N GLU A 201 -2.56 25.16 4.02
CA GLU A 201 -3.94 24.99 4.53
C GLU A 201 -4.05 25.33 6.02
N GLU A 202 -2.99 25.02 6.78
CA GLU A 202 -2.93 25.32 8.22
C GLU A 202 -2.47 26.74 8.48
N GLY A 203 -1.58 27.35 7.70
CA GLY A 203 -1.03 28.69 7.91
C GLY A 203 -2.13 29.76 7.98
N LYS A 204 -3.19 29.61 7.19
CA LYS A 204 -4.40 30.46 7.27
C LYS A 204 -5.17 30.25 8.58
N ARG A 205 -5.31 29.01 9.06
CA ARG A 205 -5.99 28.68 10.34
C ARG A 205 -5.12 28.98 11.56
N ARG A 206 -3.80 28.78 11.46
CA ARG A 206 -2.79 29.02 12.49
C ARG A 206 -2.56 30.51 12.67
N ARG A 207 -2.51 31.34 11.61
CA ARG A 207 -2.55 32.81 11.75
C ARG A 207 -3.77 33.25 12.56
N LYS A 208 -4.96 32.76 12.18
CA LYS A 208 -6.21 33.01 12.93
C LYS A 208 -6.16 32.55 14.40
N ARG A 209 -5.47 31.45 14.71
CA ARG A 209 -5.37 30.90 16.07
C ARG A 209 -4.23 31.50 16.91
N LYS A 210 -3.16 31.97 16.26
CA LYS A 210 -2.01 32.65 16.89
C LYS A 210 -2.35 34.08 17.30
N GLU A 211 -3.33 34.70 16.65
CA GLU A 211 -3.94 35.96 17.08
C GLU A 211 -4.78 35.81 18.36
N LEU A 212 -5.12 34.58 18.79
CA LEU A 212 -6.04 34.32 19.91
C LEU A 212 -5.38 33.72 21.17
N ILE A 213 -4.10 33.33 21.14
CA ILE A 213 -3.43 32.67 22.28
C ILE A 213 -1.98 33.19 22.43
N PRO A 214 -1.58 33.74 23.59
CA PRO A 214 -0.19 34.17 23.84
C PRO A 214 0.79 33.00 23.82
N ASP A 215 1.99 33.28 23.28
CA ASP A 215 3.07 32.34 22.98
C ASP A 215 3.60 31.61 24.23
N GLY A 216 3.87 30.30 24.11
CA GLY A 216 4.45 29.48 25.19
C GLY A 216 4.29 27.96 25.00
N GLY A 217 3.40 27.50 24.12
CA GLY A 217 3.26 26.07 23.81
C GLY A 217 4.35 25.59 22.86
N LYS A 218 5.11 24.54 23.23
CA LYS A 218 5.96 23.78 22.30
C LYS A 218 5.16 23.49 21.02
N LYS A 219 5.70 23.83 19.84
CA LYS A 219 5.07 23.47 18.56
C LYS A 219 4.85 21.95 18.55
N GLU A 220 3.60 21.52 18.60
CA GLU A 220 3.26 20.10 18.45
C GLU A 220 3.80 19.58 17.12
N MET A 221 4.46 18.42 17.16
CA MET A 221 4.90 17.70 15.97
C MET A 221 3.71 17.46 15.06
N GLN A 222 3.84 17.75 13.77
CA GLN A 222 2.83 17.39 12.77
C GLN A 222 3.09 15.97 12.27
N GLN A 223 2.09 15.08 12.30
CA GLN A 223 2.22 13.73 11.77
C GLN A 223 1.34 13.52 10.54
N PHE A 224 1.88 12.87 9.51
CA PHE A 224 1.18 12.60 8.27
C PHE A 224 1.31 11.13 7.88
N LEU A 225 0.22 10.55 7.37
CA LEU A 225 0.23 9.25 6.69
C LEU A 225 -0.15 9.47 5.23
N LEU A 226 0.83 9.37 4.33
CA LEU A 226 0.67 9.46 2.89
C LEU A 226 0.50 8.05 2.33
N ALA A 227 -0.65 7.78 1.75
CA ALA A 227 -0.92 6.49 1.13
C ALA A 227 -1.39 6.67 -0.31
N ALA A 228 -0.61 6.10 -1.23
CA ALA A 228 -0.94 6.10 -2.65
C ALA A 228 -0.32 4.90 -3.36
N GLU A 229 -0.89 4.51 -4.49
CA GLU A 229 -0.41 3.37 -5.27
C GLU A 229 1.08 3.48 -5.66
N THR A 230 1.69 2.35 -6.00
CA THR A 230 3.08 2.31 -6.49
C THR A 230 3.21 3.13 -7.78
N GLY A 231 4.33 3.85 -7.94
CA GLY A 231 4.55 4.72 -9.10
C GLY A 231 3.69 5.99 -9.18
N SER A 232 2.93 6.34 -8.13
CA SER A 232 2.15 7.59 -8.06
C SER A 232 2.98 8.86 -7.83
N GLY A 233 4.30 8.78 -7.68
CA GLY A 233 5.15 9.94 -7.40
C GLY A 233 5.21 10.37 -5.92
N LYS A 234 4.99 9.43 -4.98
CA LYS A 234 5.10 9.64 -3.52
C LYS A 234 6.42 10.31 -3.11
N THR A 235 7.53 9.88 -3.73
CA THR A 235 8.89 10.37 -3.43
C THR A 235 9.00 11.88 -3.57
N LEU A 236 8.58 12.45 -4.70
CA LEU A 236 8.55 13.91 -4.88
C LEU A 236 7.53 14.59 -3.96
N ALA A 237 6.45 13.90 -3.61
CA ALA A 237 5.39 14.45 -2.77
C ALA A 237 5.87 14.83 -1.35
N TYR A 238 6.86 14.09 -0.81
CA TYR A 238 7.48 14.43 0.48
C TYR A 238 8.82 15.17 0.36
N ILE A 239 9.62 14.92 -0.69
CA ILE A 239 10.94 15.57 -0.83
C ILE A 239 10.82 17.08 -1.05
N LEU A 240 9.93 17.52 -1.94
CA LEU A 240 9.78 18.93 -2.29
C LEU A 240 9.47 19.81 -1.07
N PRO A 241 8.46 19.51 -0.23
CA PRO A 241 8.18 20.31 0.96
C PRO A 241 9.30 20.25 2.00
N ILE A 242 10.05 19.14 2.09
CA ILE A 242 11.20 19.04 3.02
C ILE A 242 12.34 19.96 2.57
N ILE A 243 12.69 19.95 1.29
CA ILE A 243 13.73 20.84 0.75
C ILE A 243 13.32 22.30 0.94
N ASP A 244 12.04 22.63 0.72
CA ASP A 244 11.48 23.96 0.96
C ASP A 244 11.62 24.38 2.43
N ALA A 245 11.22 23.52 3.37
CA ALA A 245 11.35 23.77 4.80
C ALA A 245 12.81 23.93 5.25
N ILE A 246 13.73 23.17 4.68
CA ILE A 246 15.17 23.32 4.94
C ILE A 246 15.63 24.70 4.46
N LYS A 247 15.37 25.06 3.20
CA LYS A 247 15.81 26.33 2.62
C LYS A 247 15.22 27.55 3.30
N ARG A 248 13.94 27.49 3.70
CA ARG A 248 13.31 28.58 4.45
C ARG A 248 13.95 28.79 5.81
N ALA A 249 14.33 27.72 6.50
CA ALA A 249 14.98 27.85 7.80
C ALA A 249 16.47 28.20 7.70
N GLU A 250 17.19 27.78 6.65
CA GLU A 250 18.54 28.29 6.37
C GLU A 250 18.51 29.81 6.18
N LYS A 251 17.55 30.32 5.40
CA LYS A 251 17.36 31.77 5.23
C LYS A 251 17.03 32.48 6.56
N ALA A 252 16.20 31.86 7.40
CA ALA A 252 15.84 32.41 8.70
C ALA A 252 17.04 32.44 9.68
N GLU A 253 17.87 31.40 9.67
CA GLU A 253 19.12 31.33 10.46
C GLU A 253 20.09 32.42 10.00
N GLN A 254 20.30 32.59 8.68
CA GLN A 254 21.13 33.66 8.13
C GLN A 254 20.62 35.08 8.50
N GLU A 255 19.30 35.28 8.52
CA GLU A 255 18.70 36.55 8.93
C GLU A 255 18.89 36.80 10.43
N GLN A 256 18.77 35.75 11.26
CA GLN A 256 19.04 35.83 12.69
C GLN A 256 20.51 36.13 12.98
N GLU A 257 21.44 35.43 12.31
CA GLU A 257 22.89 35.66 12.42
C GLU A 257 23.25 37.09 12.01
N ARG A 258 22.71 37.60 10.90
CA ARG A 258 22.90 39.01 10.49
C ARG A 258 22.37 40.00 11.51
N THR A 259 21.22 39.70 12.11
CA THR A 259 20.62 40.56 13.15
C THR A 259 21.44 40.54 14.44
N GLN A 260 21.94 39.37 14.83
CA GLN A 260 22.81 39.19 16.00
C GLN A 260 24.17 39.86 15.79
N ALA A 261 24.79 39.70 14.63
CA ALA A 261 26.03 40.38 14.26
C ALA A 261 25.85 41.90 14.30
N ALA A 262 24.76 42.44 13.73
CA ALA A 262 24.48 43.87 13.81
C ALA A 262 24.21 44.37 15.24
N GLN A 263 23.63 43.53 16.11
CA GLN A 263 23.45 43.85 17.53
C GLN A 263 24.79 43.80 18.29
N GLN A 264 25.65 42.82 17.98
CA GLN A 264 26.98 42.68 18.54
C GLN A 264 27.89 43.82 18.09
N GLU A 265 27.88 44.23 16.83
CA GLU A 265 28.62 45.41 16.33
C GLU A 265 28.17 46.69 17.05
N ARG A 266 26.85 46.87 17.28
CA ARG A 266 26.32 47.99 18.06
C ARG A 266 26.76 47.96 19.53
N GLN A 267 26.99 46.77 20.10
CA GLN A 267 27.50 46.59 21.46
C GLN A 267 29.04 46.69 21.53
N GLN A 268 29.77 46.25 20.50
CA GLN A 268 31.23 46.37 20.38
C GLN A 268 31.67 47.82 20.20
N ASN A 269 30.86 48.65 19.52
CA ASN A 269 31.06 50.10 19.52
C ASN A 269 30.95 50.74 20.93
N ARG A 270 30.67 49.96 21.98
CA ARG A 270 30.67 50.37 23.40
C ARG A 270 31.68 49.63 24.29
N ALA A 271 32.39 48.61 23.84
CA ALA A 271 33.37 47.89 24.66
C ALA A 271 34.49 47.28 23.80
N PHE A 272 35.74 47.55 24.18
CA PHE A 272 36.94 47.01 23.58
C PHE A 272 37.10 45.50 23.83
N GLU A 273 37.77 44.86 22.86
CA GLU A 273 38.34 43.50 22.83
C GLU A 273 37.36 42.32 22.73
N ILE A 274 37.41 41.61 21.60
CA ILE A 274 37.12 40.17 21.52
C ILE A 274 38.17 39.51 20.61
N GLU A 275 38.80 38.47 21.14
CA GLU A 275 39.75 37.57 20.47
C GLU A 275 39.11 36.85 19.27
N ALA A 276 39.95 36.48 18.29
CA ALA A 276 39.53 35.77 17.09
C ALA A 276 38.95 34.38 17.45
N PRO A 277 37.87 33.93 16.77
CA PRO A 277 37.36 32.58 16.98
C PRO A 277 38.36 31.53 16.49
N ASP A 278 38.51 30.44 17.25
CA ASP A 278 39.36 29.30 16.92
C ASP A 278 38.99 28.70 15.55
N VAL A 279 40.01 28.47 14.72
CA VAL A 279 39.89 28.17 13.27
C VAL A 279 39.47 26.71 12.99
N ASP A 280 39.41 25.85 14.02
CA ASP A 280 39.24 24.40 13.87
C ASP A 280 37.94 23.81 14.48
N GLU A 281 36.97 24.64 14.89
CA GLU A 281 35.69 24.10 15.36
C GLU A 281 34.86 23.50 14.20
N PRO A 282 34.44 22.22 14.29
CA PRO A 282 33.64 21.59 13.25
C PRO A 282 32.32 22.34 13.07
N HIS A 283 31.92 22.58 11.81
CA HIS A 283 30.70 23.32 11.47
C HIS A 283 29.50 22.80 12.30
N PRO A 284 28.62 23.66 12.83
CA PRO A 284 27.55 23.26 13.77
C PRO A 284 26.54 22.24 13.20
N SER A 285 26.54 22.00 11.88
CA SER A 285 25.75 20.97 11.19
C SER A 285 26.53 19.70 10.83
N THR A 286 27.80 19.57 11.23
CA THR A 286 28.61 18.37 11.01
C THR A 286 28.00 17.18 11.73
N GLY A 287 27.61 16.16 10.97
CA GLY A 287 26.92 14.99 11.51
C GLY A 287 25.54 15.27 12.08
N ARG A 288 24.95 16.47 11.90
CA ARG A 288 23.66 16.88 12.51
C ARG A 288 22.64 17.29 11.43
N PRO A 289 22.09 16.33 10.68
CA PRO A 289 21.12 16.61 9.62
C PRO A 289 19.84 17.27 10.14
N ARG A 290 19.21 18.07 9.28
CA ARG A 290 17.89 18.66 9.53
C ARG A 290 16.75 17.76 9.10
N ALA A 291 16.99 16.90 8.12
CA ALA A 291 16.02 15.90 7.67
C ALA A 291 16.65 14.51 7.49
N ILE A 292 15.87 13.48 7.82
CA ILE A 292 16.24 12.08 7.62
C ILE A 292 15.14 11.37 6.83
N ILE A 293 15.53 10.59 5.82
CA ILE A 293 14.64 9.72 5.05
C ILE A 293 15.07 8.27 5.28
N LEU A 294 14.17 7.49 5.89
CA LEU A 294 14.36 6.07 6.15
C LEU A 294 13.73 5.25 5.04
N LEU A 295 14.51 4.31 4.50
CA LEU A 295 14.13 3.40 3.43
C LEU A 295 14.47 1.96 3.84
N PRO A 296 13.72 0.95 3.40
CA PRO A 296 13.93 -0.44 3.80
C PRO A 296 15.25 -1.05 3.29
N THR A 297 15.77 -0.60 2.14
CA THR A 297 16.91 -1.24 1.47
C THR A 297 17.93 -0.24 0.91
N SER A 298 19.16 -0.70 0.71
CA SER A 298 20.28 0.08 0.16
C SER A 298 20.03 0.56 -1.27
N GLU A 299 19.28 -0.21 -2.07
CA GLU A 299 18.94 0.13 -3.45
C GLU A 299 17.95 1.28 -3.50
N LEU A 300 16.94 1.29 -2.63
CA LEU A 300 16.06 2.44 -2.51
C LEU A 300 16.82 3.67 -2.02
N VAL A 301 17.77 3.52 -1.09
CA VAL A 301 18.65 4.62 -0.67
C VAL A 301 19.40 5.19 -1.87
N ALA A 302 19.98 4.35 -2.73
CA ALA A 302 20.66 4.79 -3.94
C ALA A 302 19.72 5.51 -4.91
N GLN A 303 18.51 4.99 -5.14
CA GLN A 303 17.56 5.58 -6.08
C GLN A 303 16.97 6.90 -5.60
N VAL A 304 16.43 6.93 -4.37
CA VAL A 304 15.90 8.16 -3.77
C VAL A 304 17.04 9.16 -3.61
N GLY A 305 18.23 8.68 -3.24
CA GLY A 305 19.41 9.50 -3.14
C GLY A 305 19.88 10.10 -4.48
N ALA A 306 19.77 9.39 -5.60
CA ALA A 306 20.05 9.95 -6.92
C ALA A 306 19.11 11.12 -7.26
N LEU A 307 17.82 10.98 -6.95
CA LEU A 307 16.82 12.03 -7.12
C LEU A 307 17.08 13.23 -6.19
N VAL A 308 17.37 12.99 -4.91
CA VAL A 308 17.72 14.06 -3.96
C VAL A 308 19.01 14.75 -4.39
N LYS A 309 20.00 13.99 -4.87
CA LYS A 309 21.27 14.52 -5.34
C LYS A 309 21.09 15.36 -6.59
N SER A 310 20.25 14.96 -7.55
CA SER A 310 19.98 15.78 -8.73
C SER A 310 19.45 17.15 -8.30
N LEU A 311 18.40 17.18 -7.47
CA LEU A 311 17.79 18.41 -6.93
C LEU A 311 18.80 19.29 -6.15
N SER A 312 19.77 18.67 -5.47
CA SER A 312 20.79 19.37 -4.71
C SER A 312 21.67 20.31 -5.56
N HIS A 313 21.88 20.00 -6.84
CA HIS A 313 22.71 20.81 -7.72
C HIS A 313 22.07 22.17 -8.06
N THR A 314 20.74 22.20 -8.17
CA THR A 314 19.97 23.43 -8.45
C THR A 314 19.68 24.20 -7.17
N VAL A 315 19.16 23.52 -6.15
CA VAL A 315 18.67 24.17 -4.92
C VAL A 315 19.81 24.44 -3.91
N LYS A 316 21.00 23.88 -4.11
CA LYS A 316 22.22 24.08 -3.31
C LYS A 316 22.07 23.65 -1.84
N PHE A 317 21.71 22.39 -1.58
CA PHE A 317 21.73 21.79 -0.25
C PHE A 317 22.68 20.58 -0.21
N ARG A 318 23.10 20.14 0.98
CA ARG A 318 24.00 19.01 1.18
C ARG A 318 23.21 17.75 1.56
N SER A 319 23.41 16.67 0.81
CA SER A 319 22.74 15.38 1.05
C SER A 319 23.73 14.22 1.11
N ALA A 320 23.52 13.29 2.05
CA ALA A 320 24.36 12.13 2.26
C ALA A 320 23.54 10.84 2.12
N LEU A 321 24.05 9.94 1.28
CA LEU A 321 23.50 8.61 1.09
C LEU A 321 24.38 7.66 1.91
N ILE A 322 23.80 7.02 2.92
CA ILE A 322 24.50 6.04 3.75
C ILE A 322 23.70 4.73 3.76
N SER A 323 24.41 3.63 3.58
CA SER A 323 23.86 2.29 3.56
C SER A 323 25.02 1.33 3.81
N SER A 324 24.70 0.12 4.27
CA SER A 324 25.63 -0.98 4.54
C SER A 324 26.39 -1.44 3.28
N SER A 325 25.91 -1.08 2.09
CA SER A 325 26.65 -1.27 0.84
C SER A 325 27.97 -0.48 0.80
N TYR A 326 28.08 0.62 1.55
CA TYR A 326 29.30 1.45 1.61
C TYR A 326 30.24 0.99 2.74
N THR A 327 31.52 1.34 2.63
CA THR A 327 32.50 1.09 3.70
C THR A 327 32.31 2.09 4.85
N ALA A 328 32.72 1.72 6.06
CA ALA A 328 32.65 2.60 7.23
C ALA A 328 33.35 3.94 7.01
N THR A 329 34.50 3.94 6.33
CA THR A 329 35.24 5.16 5.96
C THR A 329 34.42 6.09 5.07
N VAL A 330 33.71 5.55 4.08
CA VAL A 330 32.84 6.32 3.17
C VAL A 330 31.60 6.83 3.89
N ILE A 331 31.02 6.04 4.79
CA ILE A 331 29.88 6.46 5.60
C ILE A 331 30.29 7.63 6.50
N ARG A 332 31.43 7.51 7.20
CA ARG A 332 31.96 8.54 8.09
C ARG A 332 32.28 9.83 7.33
N SER A 333 32.95 9.75 6.18
CA SER A 333 33.30 10.94 5.39
C SER A 333 32.08 11.66 4.82
N ARG A 334 31.02 10.93 4.48
CA ARG A 334 29.75 11.52 4.01
C ARG A 334 28.93 12.15 5.13
N LEU A 335 28.84 11.50 6.28
CA LEU A 335 28.02 11.96 7.40
C LEU A 335 28.67 13.12 8.16
N PHE A 336 29.98 13.03 8.38
CA PHE A 336 30.77 14.01 9.13
C PHE A 336 31.64 14.88 8.21
N SER A 337 31.11 15.24 7.03
CA SER A 337 31.78 16.19 6.16
C SER A 337 31.94 17.55 6.87
N PRO A 338 33.08 18.26 6.74
CA PRO A 338 33.29 19.55 7.40
C PRO A 338 32.32 20.65 6.95
N GLY A 339 31.73 20.51 5.75
CA GLY A 339 30.62 21.37 5.33
C GLY A 339 29.29 21.05 6.04
N GLY A 340 29.24 20.04 6.90
CA GLY A 340 28.00 19.55 7.46
C GLY A 340 27.00 19.00 6.44
N ILE A 341 25.81 18.67 6.94
CA ILE A 341 24.84 17.90 6.17
C ILE A 341 23.40 18.35 6.45
N ASP A 342 22.57 18.46 5.40
CA ASP A 342 21.17 18.88 5.55
C ASP A 342 20.21 17.69 5.55
N ILE A 343 20.41 16.76 4.60
CA ILE A 343 19.55 15.59 4.40
C ILE A 343 20.38 14.31 4.47
N VAL A 344 19.96 13.35 5.30
CA VAL A 344 20.52 12.00 5.34
C VAL A 344 19.47 10.99 4.85
N ILE A 345 19.90 10.09 3.97
CA ILE A 345 19.08 9.02 3.42
C ILE A 345 19.74 7.70 3.82
N SER A 346 19.01 6.87 4.58
CA SER A 346 19.58 5.68 5.20
C SER A 346 18.57 4.55 5.41
N THR A 347 19.09 3.37 5.75
CA THR A 347 18.31 2.26 6.29
C THR A 347 18.21 2.34 7.82
N PRO A 348 17.11 1.89 8.45
CA PRO A 348 16.93 1.98 9.90
C PRO A 348 18.02 1.29 10.71
N HIS A 349 18.45 0.09 10.33
CA HIS A 349 19.46 -0.66 11.09
C HIS A 349 20.81 0.06 11.12
N LEU A 350 21.28 0.55 9.97
CA LEU A 350 22.53 1.30 9.89
C LEU A 350 22.43 2.62 10.66
N LEU A 351 21.35 3.37 10.49
CA LEU A 351 21.21 4.63 11.21
C LEU A 351 21.14 4.38 12.73
N SER A 352 20.40 3.37 13.17
CA SER A 352 20.30 3.01 14.59
C SER A 352 21.68 2.70 15.17
N SER A 353 22.49 1.87 14.49
CA SER A 353 23.84 1.54 14.96
C SER A 353 24.76 2.76 15.04
N ILE A 354 24.66 3.69 14.07
CA ILE A 354 25.43 4.95 14.13
C ILE A 354 24.97 5.80 15.31
N THR A 355 23.66 5.89 15.55
CA THR A 355 23.11 6.73 16.64
C THR A 355 23.32 6.15 18.05
N GLU A 356 23.72 4.88 18.15
CA GLU A 356 24.18 4.30 19.42
C GLU A 356 25.56 4.81 19.80
N SER A 357 26.46 5.00 18.83
CA SER A 357 27.80 5.59 19.05
C SER A 357 27.76 7.12 19.07
N ASP A 358 27.00 7.73 18.15
CA ASP A 358 26.90 9.19 17.98
C ASP A 358 25.44 9.67 18.07
N PRO A 359 24.88 9.82 19.30
CA PRO A 359 23.49 10.25 19.49
C PRO A 359 23.19 11.64 18.91
N ASN A 360 24.23 12.48 18.77
CA ASN A 360 24.12 13.84 18.25
C ASN A 360 23.55 13.90 16.82
N VAL A 361 23.63 12.81 16.06
CA VAL A 361 23.07 12.72 14.71
C VAL A 361 21.56 13.02 14.67
N LEU A 362 20.82 12.67 15.72
CA LEU A 362 19.37 12.91 15.76
C LEU A 362 18.99 14.24 16.44
N SER A 363 19.94 14.96 17.03
CA SER A 363 19.67 16.13 17.87
C SER A 363 19.03 17.31 17.14
N ARG A 364 19.30 17.49 15.83
CA ARG A 364 18.79 18.61 15.00
C ARG A 364 17.73 18.18 13.99
N VAL A 365 17.25 16.94 14.06
CA VAL A 365 16.32 16.39 13.05
C VAL A 365 14.93 17.00 13.21
N THR A 366 14.59 17.91 12.32
CA THR A 366 13.28 18.58 12.28
C THR A 366 12.25 17.84 11.43
N HIS A 367 12.71 17.07 10.44
CA HIS A 367 11.85 16.33 9.50
C HIS A 367 12.32 14.87 9.42
N LEU A 368 11.40 13.93 9.65
CA LEU A 368 11.67 12.50 9.53
C LEU A 368 10.64 11.86 8.59
N VAL A 369 11.14 11.17 7.58
CA VAL A 369 10.33 10.40 6.63
C VAL A 369 10.59 8.92 6.82
N ILE A 370 9.52 8.13 6.90
CA ILE A 370 9.56 6.67 6.84
C ILE A 370 8.84 6.30 5.54
N ASP A 371 9.61 5.97 4.51
CA ASP A 371 9.07 5.51 3.23
C ASP A 371 8.97 3.98 3.20
N GLU A 372 7.98 3.43 2.49
CA GLU A 372 7.54 2.03 2.65
C GLU A 372 7.17 1.69 4.11
N ALA A 373 6.36 2.55 4.76
CA ALA A 373 6.00 2.42 6.16
C ALA A 373 5.24 1.13 6.50
N ASP A 374 4.55 0.51 5.54
CA ASP A 374 3.97 -0.83 5.70
C ASP A 374 5.03 -1.92 5.92
N SER A 375 6.22 -1.75 5.34
CA SER A 375 7.38 -2.61 5.53
C SER A 375 8.21 -2.20 6.75
N LEU A 376 8.50 -0.90 6.92
CA LEU A 376 9.36 -0.40 8.00
C LEU A 376 8.74 -0.41 9.40
N LEU A 377 7.42 -0.58 9.49
CA LEU A 377 6.66 -0.71 10.74
C LEU A 377 6.02 -2.10 10.90
N ASP A 378 6.54 -3.10 10.18
CA ASP A 378 6.20 -4.50 10.41
C ASP A 378 6.90 -5.05 11.67
N ARG A 379 6.66 -6.33 12.01
CA ARG A 379 7.22 -6.93 13.23
C ARG A 379 8.75 -6.94 13.25
N SER A 380 9.42 -6.95 12.10
CA SER A 380 10.88 -7.05 12.01
C SER A 380 11.55 -5.70 12.15
N PHE A 381 11.04 -4.64 11.51
CA PHE A 381 11.67 -3.32 11.51
C PHE A 381 11.09 -2.36 12.56
N SER A 382 9.86 -2.60 13.04
CA SER A 382 9.17 -1.68 13.94
C SER A 382 9.97 -1.28 15.18
N PRO A 383 10.70 -2.17 15.89
CA PRO A 383 11.47 -1.77 17.08
C PRO A 383 12.55 -0.73 16.74
N THR A 384 13.36 -1.01 15.70
CA THR A 384 14.45 -0.14 15.25
C THR A 384 13.92 1.20 14.72
N THR A 385 12.92 1.16 13.85
CA THR A 385 12.29 2.37 13.30
C THR A 385 11.67 3.23 14.40
N SER A 386 10.97 2.63 15.37
CA SER A 386 10.36 3.36 16.48
C SER A 386 11.41 3.98 17.39
N ALA A 387 12.52 3.28 17.66
CA ALA A 387 13.62 3.81 18.48
C ALA A 387 14.23 5.08 17.87
N ILE A 388 14.39 5.12 16.54
CA ILE A 388 14.87 6.32 15.84
C ILE A 388 13.88 7.47 15.98
N VAL A 389 12.58 7.21 15.79
CA VAL A 389 11.53 8.23 15.96
C VAL A 389 11.54 8.78 17.39
N ASP A 390 11.63 7.91 18.40
CA ASP A 390 11.62 8.31 19.81
C ASP A 390 12.84 9.17 20.17
N ARG A 391 14.03 8.81 19.68
CA ARG A 391 15.26 9.59 19.87
C ARG A 391 15.22 10.94 19.14
N ALA A 392 14.58 11.03 17.97
CA ALA A 392 14.44 12.27 17.20
C ALA A 392 13.31 13.18 17.70
N THR A 393 12.33 12.65 18.43
CA THR A 393 11.12 13.36 18.87
C THR A 393 11.36 14.73 19.53
N PRO A 394 12.42 14.95 20.34
CA PRO A 394 12.65 16.26 20.98
C PRO A 394 12.84 17.43 20.01
N SER A 395 13.41 17.20 18.83
CA SER A 395 13.66 18.22 17.79
C SER A 395 12.72 18.09 16.59
N LEU A 396 11.96 17.00 16.51
CA LEU A 396 11.11 16.65 15.38
C LEU A 396 9.88 17.55 15.28
N GLN A 397 9.78 18.30 14.19
CA GLN A 397 8.65 19.18 13.89
C GLN A 397 7.63 18.47 12.98
N GLN A 398 8.10 17.58 12.11
CA GLN A 398 7.25 16.89 11.14
C GLN A 398 7.67 15.42 10.95
N LEU A 399 6.71 14.51 11.09
CA LEU A 399 6.86 13.08 10.83
C LEU A 399 5.96 12.69 9.64
N VAL A 400 6.56 12.10 8.61
CA VAL A 400 5.86 11.68 7.39
C VAL A 400 6.00 10.17 7.21
N LEU A 401 4.88 9.45 7.25
CA LEU A 401 4.80 8.02 6.97
C LEU A 401 4.28 7.83 5.54
N CYS A 402 5.10 7.34 4.63
CA CYS A 402 4.75 7.10 3.24
C CYS A 402 4.58 5.60 3.00
N SER A 403 3.48 5.20 2.38
CA SER A 403 3.21 3.78 2.14
C SER A 403 2.46 3.54 0.83
N ALA A 404 2.74 2.41 0.17
CA ALA A 404 1.97 1.96 -0.98
C ALA A 404 0.61 1.40 -0.57
N THR A 405 0.54 0.79 0.62
CA THR A 405 -0.69 0.21 1.17
C THR A 405 -0.89 0.62 2.64
N ILE A 406 -2.03 0.26 3.24
CA ILE A 406 -2.35 0.49 4.64
C ILE A 406 -2.85 -0.84 5.19
N PRO A 407 -1.92 -1.75 5.55
CA PRO A 407 -2.27 -2.95 6.30
C PRO A 407 -2.92 -2.57 7.64
N ARG A 408 -3.77 -3.44 8.19
CA ARG A 408 -4.35 -3.21 9.54
C ARG A 408 -3.31 -3.04 10.64
N SER A 409 -2.14 -3.68 10.53
CA SER A 409 -1.04 -3.53 11.48
C SER A 409 -0.52 -2.10 11.49
N LEU A 410 -0.22 -1.54 10.31
CA LEU A 410 0.19 -0.14 10.14
C LEU A 410 -0.91 0.80 10.62
N ASP A 411 -2.17 0.53 10.23
CA ASP A 411 -3.31 1.34 10.62
C ASP A 411 -3.48 1.44 12.13
N SER A 412 -3.38 0.29 12.81
CA SER A 412 -3.47 0.18 14.26
C SER A 412 -2.27 0.83 14.95
N TYR A 413 -1.06 0.65 14.41
CA TYR A 413 0.15 1.28 14.91
C TYR A 413 0.04 2.81 14.87
N VAL A 414 -0.33 3.37 13.71
CA VAL A 414 -0.50 4.82 13.53
C VAL A 414 -1.62 5.34 14.43
N HIS A 415 -2.76 4.66 14.51
CA HIS A 415 -3.87 5.09 15.36
C HIS A 415 -3.49 5.10 16.85
N LYS A 416 -2.71 4.11 17.30
CA LYS A 416 -2.27 3.99 18.70
C LYS A 416 -1.16 4.98 19.06
N ARG A 417 -0.14 5.11 18.21
CA ARG A 417 1.07 5.91 18.51
C ARG A 417 0.92 7.38 18.10
N PHE A 418 0.23 7.65 16.99
CA PHE A 418 0.08 8.98 16.40
C PHE A 418 -1.41 9.30 16.12
N PRO A 419 -2.25 9.46 17.17
CA PRO A 419 -3.69 9.63 17.00
C PRO A 419 -4.07 10.92 16.23
N ALA A 420 -3.21 11.94 16.27
CA ALA A 420 -3.38 13.19 15.53
C ALA A 420 -2.90 13.13 14.07
N ALA A 421 -2.42 11.97 13.59
CA ALA A 421 -1.86 11.85 12.24
C ALA A 421 -2.88 12.13 11.14
N ARG A 422 -2.60 13.14 10.31
CA ARG A 422 -3.41 13.50 9.15
C ARG A 422 -3.16 12.49 8.04
N ARG A 423 -4.21 11.74 7.66
CA ARG A 423 -4.11 10.77 6.56
C ARG A 423 -4.45 11.40 5.21
N LEU A 424 -3.49 11.35 4.30
CA LEU A 424 -3.56 11.85 2.93
C LEU A 424 -3.57 10.64 2.02
N VAL A 425 -4.78 10.23 1.62
CA VAL A 425 -4.99 8.97 0.90
C VAL A 425 -5.61 9.25 -0.45
N THR A 426 -5.00 8.71 -1.50
CA THR A 426 -5.53 8.81 -2.88
C THR A 426 -6.74 7.90 -3.07
N PRO A 427 -7.66 8.25 -3.99
CA PRO A 427 -8.90 7.49 -4.20
C PRO A 427 -8.68 6.07 -4.77
N ASN A 428 -7.56 5.84 -5.45
CA ASN A 428 -7.21 4.56 -6.08
C ASN A 428 -6.30 3.69 -5.21
N LEU A 429 -6.13 4.02 -3.93
CA LEU A 429 -5.37 3.19 -3.00
C LEU A 429 -5.90 1.73 -3.01
N HIS A 430 -4.98 0.77 -3.06
CA HIS A 430 -5.24 -0.68 -3.19
C HIS A 430 -5.77 -1.14 -4.55
N ALA A 431 -5.85 -0.27 -5.56
CA ALA A 431 -6.11 -0.69 -6.92
C ALA A 431 -4.80 -1.08 -7.61
N ILE A 432 -4.83 -2.19 -8.36
CA ILE A 432 -3.76 -2.53 -9.30
C ILE A 432 -3.98 -1.67 -10.57
N PRO A 433 -2.92 -1.09 -11.17
CA PRO A 433 -3.07 -0.29 -12.37
C PRO A 433 -3.78 -1.06 -13.49
N ARG A 434 -4.81 -0.46 -14.12
CA ARG A 434 -5.58 -1.07 -15.23
C ARG A 434 -4.73 -1.45 -16.46
N ARG A 435 -3.51 -0.89 -16.55
CA ARG A 435 -2.53 -1.17 -17.60
C ARG A 435 -1.80 -2.50 -17.43
N VAL A 436 -1.92 -3.14 -16.27
CA VAL A 436 -1.40 -4.48 -16.02
C VAL A 436 -2.44 -5.51 -16.47
N GLN A 437 -2.07 -6.35 -17.43
CA GLN A 437 -2.88 -7.49 -17.85
C GLN A 437 -2.49 -8.70 -17.01
N LEU A 438 -3.45 -9.27 -16.29
CA LEU A 438 -3.25 -10.51 -15.53
C LEU A 438 -3.74 -11.70 -16.34
N SER A 439 -2.85 -12.64 -16.63
CA SER A 439 -3.14 -13.93 -17.25
C SER A 439 -2.99 -15.05 -16.22
N VAL A 440 -3.86 -16.05 -16.30
CA VAL A 440 -3.90 -17.18 -15.36
C VAL A 440 -3.55 -18.45 -16.14
N VAL A 441 -2.53 -19.17 -15.68
CA VAL A 441 -2.12 -20.45 -16.24
C VAL A 441 -2.53 -21.55 -15.27
N ASP A 442 -3.40 -22.44 -15.74
CA ASP A 442 -3.85 -23.60 -14.96
C ASP A 442 -2.82 -24.73 -15.13
N ILE A 443 -2.05 -25.00 -14.07
CA ILE A 443 -0.97 -25.99 -14.11
C ILE A 443 -1.48 -27.42 -14.14
N ASP A 444 -2.75 -27.68 -13.78
CA ASP A 444 -3.29 -29.03 -13.77
C ASP A 444 -3.69 -29.51 -15.17
N LYS A 445 -3.72 -28.59 -16.14
CA LYS A 445 -4.05 -28.89 -17.53
C LYS A 445 -2.80 -29.35 -18.29
N VAL A 446 -3.02 -30.07 -19.39
CA VAL A 446 -1.97 -30.41 -20.35
C VAL A 446 -1.42 -29.10 -20.95
N PRO A 447 -0.09 -28.93 -21.09
CA PRO A 447 0.98 -29.94 -20.97
C PRO A 447 1.60 -30.09 -19.56
N TYR A 448 1.14 -29.33 -18.57
CA TYR A 448 1.84 -29.17 -17.30
C TYR A 448 1.57 -30.30 -16.30
N GLN A 449 0.36 -30.85 -16.27
CA GLN A 449 -0.02 -32.01 -15.44
C GLN A 449 0.38 -31.86 -13.95
N GLY A 450 0.33 -30.64 -13.41
CA GLY A 450 0.70 -30.29 -12.04
C GLY A 450 2.14 -29.80 -11.86
N ASN A 451 2.99 -29.89 -12.89
CA ASN A 451 4.38 -29.44 -12.83
C ASN A 451 4.50 -27.91 -13.01
N ARG A 452 4.65 -27.19 -11.88
CA ARG A 452 4.82 -25.73 -11.87
C ARG A 452 6.13 -25.27 -12.49
N ASP A 453 7.22 -25.98 -12.26
CA ASP A 453 8.54 -25.61 -12.80
C ASP A 453 8.51 -25.61 -14.33
N LEU A 454 7.87 -26.62 -14.93
CA LEU A 454 7.63 -26.69 -16.37
C LEU A 454 6.74 -25.55 -16.85
N ALA A 455 5.63 -25.29 -16.15
CA ALA A 455 4.72 -24.19 -16.50
C ALA A 455 5.41 -22.81 -16.45
N CYS A 456 6.27 -22.60 -15.45
CA CYS A 456 7.06 -21.39 -15.32
C CYS A 456 8.06 -21.25 -16.48
N ALA A 457 8.82 -22.31 -16.77
CA ALA A 457 9.78 -22.30 -17.86
C ALA A 457 9.10 -22.05 -19.21
N GLN A 458 8.00 -22.74 -19.51
CA GLN A 458 7.24 -22.54 -20.74
C GLN A 458 6.69 -21.11 -20.83
N THR A 459 6.12 -20.57 -19.75
CA THR A 459 5.64 -19.18 -19.71
C THR A 459 6.77 -18.18 -20.05
N ILE A 460 7.97 -18.39 -19.51
CA ILE A 460 9.15 -17.55 -19.80
C ILE A 460 9.57 -17.70 -21.27
N TRP A 461 9.58 -18.93 -21.80
CA TRP A 461 9.88 -19.20 -23.20
C TRP A 461 8.88 -18.53 -24.14
N ASP A 462 7.59 -18.58 -23.84
CA ASP A 462 6.53 -17.95 -24.63
C ASP A 462 6.72 -16.43 -24.67
N ILE A 463 6.97 -15.80 -23.51
CA ILE A 463 7.29 -14.36 -23.41
C ILE A 463 8.59 -14.04 -24.19
N GLY A 464 9.58 -14.93 -24.13
CA GLY A 464 10.83 -14.85 -24.86
C GLY A 464 10.67 -14.96 -26.38
N LYS A 465 9.75 -15.79 -26.85
CA LYS A 465 9.49 -16.02 -28.26
C LYS A 465 8.61 -14.92 -28.88
N GLU A 466 7.53 -14.54 -28.20
CA GLU A 466 6.58 -13.50 -28.65
C GLU A 466 7.29 -12.25 -29.13
N ALA A 467 8.31 -11.77 -28.39
CA ALA A 467 8.97 -10.54 -28.81
C ALA A 467 10.19 -10.72 -29.74
N ILE A 468 10.61 -11.96 -30.05
CA ILE A 468 11.45 -12.21 -31.23
C ILE A 468 10.57 -12.04 -32.47
N GLU A 469 9.35 -12.58 -32.45
CA GLU A 469 8.38 -12.51 -33.55
C GLU A 469 7.86 -11.08 -33.77
N HIS A 470 7.64 -10.30 -32.71
CA HIS A 470 7.12 -8.92 -32.81
C HIS A 470 8.17 -7.83 -33.19
N GLY A 471 9.43 -8.18 -33.47
CA GLY A 471 10.39 -7.24 -34.08
C GLY A 471 10.57 -5.90 -33.33
N GLU A 472 10.76 -5.92 -32.00
CA GLU A 472 11.18 -4.73 -31.22
C GLU A 472 12.68 -4.35 -31.49
N GLU A 473 13.14 -4.45 -32.74
CA GLU A 473 14.44 -3.92 -33.21
C GLU A 473 14.32 -2.58 -33.96
N ARG A 474 13.10 -2.08 -34.24
CA ARG A 474 12.90 -0.78 -34.89
C ARG A 474 12.51 0.32 -33.90
N ALA A 475 13.46 0.69 -33.05
CA ALA A 475 13.52 2.03 -32.48
C ALA A 475 14.96 2.55 -32.56
N GLY A 476 15.28 3.19 -33.69
CA GLY A 476 16.41 4.12 -33.80
C GLY A 476 17.76 3.50 -34.16
N SER A 477 18.11 3.61 -35.44
CA SER A 477 19.46 3.49 -35.98
C SER A 477 20.44 4.45 -35.30
N THR A 478 21.08 4.01 -34.21
CA THR A 478 22.39 4.48 -33.75
C THR A 478 22.95 3.44 -32.76
N PRO A 479 24.12 2.82 -33.01
CA PRO A 479 24.68 1.77 -32.15
C PRO A 479 25.40 2.38 -30.93
N ALA A 480 24.66 3.15 -30.11
CA ALA A 480 25.22 3.84 -28.96
C ALA A 480 24.18 3.96 -27.81
N ALA A 481 23.52 2.85 -27.44
CA ALA A 481 22.82 2.72 -26.15
C ALA A 481 22.46 1.25 -25.87
N GLY A 482 23.42 0.47 -25.34
CA GLY A 482 23.25 -0.73 -24.52
C GLY A 482 22.18 -1.77 -24.88
N ALA A 483 22.63 -2.96 -25.29
CA ALA A 483 21.85 -4.19 -25.40
C ALA A 483 21.01 -4.51 -24.14
N ASN A 484 19.77 -4.01 -24.08
CA ASN A 484 18.86 -4.28 -22.96
C ASN A 484 18.01 -5.51 -23.29
N GLY A 485 18.48 -6.70 -22.89
CA GLY A 485 17.66 -7.91 -22.87
C GLY A 485 16.38 -7.74 -22.03
N ARG A 486 15.36 -8.56 -22.31
CA ARG A 486 14.09 -8.60 -21.58
C ARG A 486 14.32 -9.01 -20.14
N LYS A 487 13.63 -8.32 -19.24
CA LYS A 487 13.74 -8.51 -17.79
C LYS A 487 12.43 -9.06 -17.27
N ILE A 488 12.48 -10.26 -16.70
CA ILE A 488 11.34 -10.95 -16.10
C ILE A 488 11.62 -11.16 -14.61
N VAL A 489 10.64 -10.89 -13.76
CA VAL A 489 10.72 -11.22 -12.33
C VAL A 489 9.77 -12.36 -12.04
N VAL A 490 10.27 -13.39 -11.35
CA VAL A 490 9.51 -14.54 -10.90
C VAL A 490 9.40 -14.49 -9.38
N PHE A 491 8.17 -14.48 -8.88
CA PHE A 491 7.89 -14.47 -7.45
C PHE A 491 7.48 -15.85 -6.94
N VAL A 492 8.20 -16.31 -5.93
CA VAL A 492 7.90 -17.54 -5.16
C VAL A 492 7.54 -17.16 -3.73
N ASN A 493 6.76 -18.00 -3.05
CA ASN A 493 6.39 -17.77 -1.64
C ASN A 493 7.50 -18.22 -0.70
N GLU A 494 8.13 -19.35 -1.02
CA GLU A 494 9.15 -20.00 -0.20
C GLU A 494 10.56 -19.65 -0.67
N ARG A 495 11.47 -19.54 0.28
CA ARG A 495 12.84 -19.11 0.02
C ARG A 495 13.64 -20.21 -0.66
N GLU A 496 13.55 -21.44 -0.15
CA GLU A 496 14.26 -22.61 -0.64
C GLU A 496 14.00 -22.79 -2.14
N LYS A 497 12.73 -22.57 -2.54
CA LYS A 497 12.30 -22.66 -3.93
C LYS A 497 12.93 -21.62 -4.86
N THR A 498 13.43 -20.48 -4.35
CA THR A 498 14.11 -19.48 -5.20
C THR A 498 15.34 -20.06 -5.89
N VAL A 499 16.18 -20.78 -5.15
CA VAL A 499 17.45 -21.34 -5.62
C VAL A 499 17.20 -22.56 -6.49
N GLU A 500 16.26 -23.43 -6.07
CA GLU A 500 15.85 -24.60 -6.85
C GLU A 500 15.30 -24.20 -8.21
N LEU A 501 14.37 -23.24 -8.25
CA LEU A 501 13.74 -22.79 -9.48
C LEU A 501 14.75 -22.09 -10.39
N ALA A 502 15.62 -21.22 -9.85
CA ALA A 502 16.67 -20.60 -10.66
C ALA A 502 17.60 -21.64 -11.31
N SER A 503 18.04 -22.64 -10.55
CA SER A 503 18.87 -23.75 -11.07
C SER A 503 18.12 -24.56 -12.13
N TYR A 504 16.84 -24.84 -11.92
CA TYR A 504 16.00 -25.52 -12.90
C TYR A 504 15.88 -24.71 -14.20
N LEU A 505 15.58 -23.41 -14.11
CA LEU A 505 15.47 -22.52 -15.28
C LEU A 505 16.79 -22.45 -16.06
N GLN A 506 17.94 -22.39 -15.36
CA GLN A 506 19.26 -22.47 -15.97
C GLN A 506 19.47 -23.78 -16.74
N SER A 507 19.05 -24.92 -16.17
CA SER A 507 19.11 -26.22 -16.85
C SER A 507 18.27 -26.27 -18.14
N LYS A 508 17.26 -25.41 -18.26
CA LYS A 508 16.40 -25.24 -19.44
C LYS A 508 16.89 -24.14 -20.40
N GLY A 509 18.11 -23.63 -20.20
CA GLY A 509 18.71 -22.62 -21.07
C GLY A 509 18.16 -21.20 -20.84
N ILE A 510 17.57 -20.91 -19.67
CA ILE A 510 17.11 -19.57 -19.30
C ILE A 510 18.16 -18.92 -18.39
N ASP A 511 18.48 -17.66 -18.65
CA ASP A 511 19.38 -16.89 -17.79
C ASP A 511 18.65 -16.42 -16.52
N ALA A 512 18.68 -17.25 -15.48
CA ALA A 512 17.98 -17.00 -14.22
C ALA A 512 18.93 -16.83 -13.03
N VAL A 513 18.64 -15.86 -12.15
CA VAL A 513 19.39 -15.62 -10.91
C VAL A 513 18.41 -15.59 -9.73
N ALA A 514 18.76 -16.25 -8.63
CA ALA A 514 18.00 -16.20 -7.39
C ALA A 514 18.44 -15.02 -6.51
N LEU A 515 17.47 -14.30 -5.94
CA LEU A 515 17.70 -13.26 -4.95
C LEU A 515 17.09 -13.67 -3.60
N SER A 516 17.94 -13.83 -2.61
CA SER A 516 17.58 -14.24 -1.25
C SER A 516 18.16 -13.26 -0.24
N ARG A 517 17.45 -13.03 0.87
CA ARG A 517 17.80 -12.02 1.87
C ARG A 517 19.19 -12.23 2.53
N ASP A 518 19.63 -13.47 2.68
CA ASP A 518 20.89 -13.81 3.37
C ASP A 518 22.14 -13.68 2.49
N SER A 519 21.99 -13.45 1.19
CA SER A 519 23.17 -13.05 0.40
C SER A 519 23.60 -11.67 0.86
N ASP A 520 24.91 -11.45 1.01
CA ASP A 520 25.47 -10.15 1.36
C ASP A 520 24.75 -9.02 0.62
N GLU A 521 24.34 -7.95 1.32
CA GLU A 521 23.60 -6.83 0.72
C GLU A 521 24.37 -6.19 -0.44
N ARG A 522 25.70 -6.27 -0.42
CA ARG A 522 26.55 -5.89 -1.56
C ARG A 522 26.31 -6.77 -2.79
N ARG A 523 26.26 -8.09 -2.60
CA ARG A 523 25.96 -9.05 -3.66
C ARG A 523 24.53 -8.89 -4.19
N GLN A 524 23.56 -8.53 -3.34
CA GLN A 524 22.21 -8.19 -3.79
C GLN A 524 22.22 -6.96 -4.69
N ALA A 525 22.90 -5.89 -4.26
CA ALA A 525 23.04 -4.68 -5.04
C ALA A 525 23.74 -4.94 -6.38
N GLU A 526 24.76 -5.82 -6.42
CA GLU A 526 25.43 -6.25 -7.66
C GLU A 526 24.51 -7.02 -8.60
N ILE A 527 23.77 -8.03 -8.11
CA ILE A 527 22.81 -8.79 -8.90
C ILE A 527 21.74 -7.87 -9.48
N LEU A 528 21.25 -6.91 -8.68
CA LEU A 528 20.25 -5.95 -9.12
C LEU A 528 20.81 -4.93 -10.09
N ALA A 529 22.05 -4.47 -9.91
CA ALA A 529 22.74 -3.61 -10.87
C ALA A 529 22.92 -4.32 -12.21
N GLU A 530 23.34 -5.58 -12.20
CA GLU A 530 23.49 -6.40 -13.41
C GLU A 530 22.14 -6.68 -14.10
N PHE A 531 21.08 -6.88 -13.33
CA PHE A 531 19.73 -7.10 -13.86
C PHE A 531 19.14 -5.80 -14.42
N THR A 532 19.34 -4.66 -13.74
CA THR A 532 18.79 -3.35 -14.16
C THR A 532 19.62 -2.68 -15.24
N GLY A 533 20.91 -3.01 -15.37
CA GLY A 533 21.86 -2.28 -16.21
C GLY A 533 22.26 -0.93 -15.61
N MET A 534 22.03 -0.70 -14.32
CA MET A 534 22.49 0.51 -13.62
C MET A 534 23.93 0.34 -13.14
N PRO A 535 24.76 1.40 -13.18
CA PRO A 535 26.12 1.33 -12.65
C PRO A 535 26.10 1.09 -11.14
N THR A 536 26.90 0.14 -10.67
CA THR A 536 27.08 -0.19 -9.26
C THR A 536 27.63 1.03 -8.51
N PRO A 537 27.02 1.48 -7.39
CA PRO A 537 27.64 2.51 -6.56
C PRO A 537 28.91 1.93 -5.96
N THR A 538 30.06 2.51 -6.31
CA THR A 538 31.41 2.23 -5.76
C THR A 538 32.03 0.88 -6.10
N ALA A 539 32.70 0.80 -7.24
CA ALA A 539 33.90 -0.03 -7.39
C ALA A 539 35.11 0.90 -7.62
N SER A 540 36.08 0.88 -6.71
CA SER A 540 37.44 1.33 -6.97
C SER A 540 38.07 0.46 -8.07
N PRO A 541 38.93 1.01 -8.96
CA PRO A 541 39.47 0.29 -10.09
C PRO A 541 40.64 -0.60 -9.65
N THR A 542 40.38 -1.65 -8.88
CA THR A 542 41.42 -2.60 -8.47
C THR A 542 40.83 -3.99 -8.24
N THR A 543 40.62 -4.71 -9.33
CA THR A 543 41.01 -6.11 -9.48
C THR A 543 40.67 -6.55 -10.90
N THR A 544 41.70 -6.70 -11.71
CA THR A 544 41.66 -7.52 -12.93
C THR A 544 41.30 -8.95 -12.53
N SER A 545 40.01 -9.28 -12.48
CA SER A 545 39.56 -10.66 -12.48
C SER A 545 39.77 -11.21 -13.88
N ARG A 546 40.78 -12.07 -13.97
CA ARG A 546 41.19 -12.80 -15.15
C ARG A 546 40.00 -13.57 -15.73
N GLY A 547 39.79 -13.41 -17.03
CA GLY A 547 39.36 -14.46 -17.94
C GLY A 547 37.95 -15.03 -17.75
N SER A 548 36.95 -14.36 -18.29
CA SER A 548 35.98 -15.09 -19.12
C SER A 548 35.75 -14.28 -20.41
N SER A 549 36.37 -14.74 -21.49
CA SER A 549 35.97 -14.32 -22.83
C SER A 549 34.45 -14.52 -23.00
N PRO A 550 33.76 -13.72 -23.82
CA PRO A 550 32.35 -13.94 -24.12
C PRO A 550 32.22 -15.30 -24.82
N ARG A 551 31.97 -16.35 -24.04
CA ARG A 551 31.64 -17.67 -24.58
C ARG A 551 30.35 -17.46 -25.36
N SER A 552 30.44 -17.67 -26.68
CA SER A 552 29.29 -17.84 -27.56
C SER A 552 28.22 -18.67 -26.84
N PRO A 553 26.96 -18.20 -26.78
CA PRO A 553 25.94 -18.86 -25.97
C PRO A 553 25.80 -20.32 -26.40
N PRO A 554 25.67 -21.27 -25.45
CA PRO A 554 25.39 -22.66 -25.81
C PRO A 554 24.12 -22.72 -26.67
N ARG A 555 24.14 -23.54 -27.72
CA ARG A 555 22.98 -23.78 -28.60
C ARG A 555 21.78 -24.18 -27.73
N GLY A 556 20.68 -23.42 -27.81
CA GLY A 556 19.46 -23.65 -27.03
C GLY A 556 19.19 -22.66 -25.88
N ARG A 557 20.01 -21.62 -25.69
CA ARG A 557 19.72 -20.54 -24.72
C ARG A 557 18.67 -19.56 -25.27
N LEU A 558 17.73 -19.14 -24.44
CA LEU A 558 16.79 -18.06 -24.78
C LEU A 558 17.57 -16.74 -24.86
N ALA A 559 17.94 -16.31 -26.07
CA ALA A 559 18.76 -15.12 -26.28
C ALA A 559 18.06 -13.85 -25.77
N GLY A 560 18.81 -13.01 -25.06
CA GLY A 560 18.34 -11.69 -24.64
C GLY A 560 17.21 -11.69 -23.60
N THR A 561 17.03 -12.74 -22.79
CA THR A 561 16.06 -12.75 -21.67
C THR A 561 16.77 -13.07 -20.36
N LYS A 562 16.70 -12.13 -19.40
CA LYS A 562 17.18 -12.27 -18.02
C LYS A 562 16.00 -12.44 -17.05
N VAL A 563 16.15 -13.36 -16.10
CA VAL A 563 15.12 -13.71 -15.11
C VAL A 563 15.66 -13.54 -13.69
N LEU A 564 14.91 -12.85 -12.84
CA LEU A 564 15.20 -12.73 -11.41
C LEU A 564 14.15 -13.49 -10.61
N VAL A 565 14.55 -14.49 -9.82
CA VAL A 565 13.66 -15.29 -8.96
C VAL A 565 13.79 -14.80 -7.52
N MET A 566 12.68 -14.41 -6.89
CA MET A 566 12.70 -13.80 -5.55
C MET A 566 11.43 -14.07 -4.73
N THR A 567 11.50 -13.87 -3.41
CA THR A 567 10.33 -13.89 -2.51
C THR A 567 9.79 -12.49 -2.24
N ASP A 568 8.59 -12.38 -1.64
CA ASP A 568 8.07 -11.08 -1.18
C ASP A 568 9.05 -10.38 -0.25
N LEU A 569 9.58 -11.11 0.73
CA LEU A 569 10.54 -10.57 1.70
C LEU A 569 11.85 -10.13 1.03
N GLY A 570 12.33 -10.91 0.05
CA GLY A 570 13.47 -10.56 -0.79
C GLY A 570 13.17 -9.44 -1.78
N SER A 571 11.91 -9.05 -1.97
CA SER A 571 11.49 -8.00 -2.91
C SER A 571 11.07 -6.69 -2.26
N ARG A 572 10.86 -6.67 -0.94
CA ARG A 572 10.58 -5.45 -0.19
C ARG A 572 11.77 -4.51 -0.34
N GLY A 573 11.54 -3.31 -0.84
CA GLY A 573 12.62 -2.37 -1.16
C GLY A 573 13.32 -2.63 -2.51
N ILE A 574 12.84 -3.61 -3.27
CA ILE A 574 13.11 -3.72 -4.71
C ILE A 574 11.88 -3.19 -5.47
N ASP A 575 11.13 -2.31 -4.78
CA ASP A 575 9.90 -1.64 -5.16
C ASP A 575 10.02 -0.71 -6.34
N THR A 576 11.08 -0.81 -7.12
CA THR A 576 11.42 0.11 -8.20
C THR A 576 11.97 -0.58 -9.44
N LEU A 577 12.15 -1.91 -9.43
CA LEU A 577 12.39 -2.67 -10.65
C LEU A 577 11.19 -2.55 -11.59
N ALA A 578 11.29 -1.63 -12.55
CA ALA A 578 10.33 -1.50 -13.61
C ALA A 578 10.58 -2.61 -14.63
N VAL A 579 9.80 -3.68 -14.54
CA VAL A 579 9.83 -4.79 -15.50
C VAL A 579 8.55 -4.80 -16.34
N LYS A 580 8.64 -5.34 -17.56
CA LYS A 580 7.49 -5.48 -18.47
C LYS A 580 6.68 -6.73 -18.15
N HIS A 581 7.31 -7.73 -17.53
CA HIS A 581 6.73 -9.03 -17.25
C HIS A 581 7.02 -9.48 -15.81
N VAL A 582 5.98 -9.94 -15.13
CA VAL A 582 6.06 -10.62 -13.83
C VAL A 582 5.37 -11.97 -13.91
N VAL A 583 6.01 -13.00 -13.36
CA VAL A 583 5.42 -14.33 -13.17
C VAL A 583 5.26 -14.57 -11.68
N LEU A 584 4.03 -14.85 -11.24
CA LEU A 584 3.71 -15.31 -9.91
C LEU A 584 3.74 -16.85 -9.97
N TYR A 585 4.88 -17.44 -9.58
CA TYR A 585 5.06 -18.89 -9.55
C TYR A 585 4.12 -19.53 -8.54
N ASP A 586 3.96 -18.87 -7.38
CA ASP A 586 2.96 -19.21 -6.38
C ASP A 586 1.90 -18.12 -6.27
N VAL A 587 0.67 -18.53 -5.97
CA VAL A 587 -0.41 -17.59 -5.62
C VAL A 587 -0.04 -16.88 -4.31
N PRO A 588 0.06 -15.54 -4.30
CA PRO A 588 0.35 -14.78 -3.09
C PRO A 588 -0.67 -15.03 -1.98
N HIS A 589 -0.22 -15.04 -0.73
CA HIS A 589 -1.06 -15.34 0.43
C HIS A 589 -2.01 -14.19 0.80
N THR A 590 -1.64 -12.95 0.48
CA THR A 590 -2.42 -11.75 0.80
C THR A 590 -2.61 -10.84 -0.42
N SER A 591 -3.69 -10.04 -0.41
CA SER A 591 -3.93 -9.02 -1.45
C SER A 591 -2.84 -7.95 -1.50
N ILE A 592 -2.14 -7.72 -0.38
CA ILE A 592 -1.02 -6.77 -0.29
C ILE A 592 0.14 -7.26 -1.13
N ASP A 593 0.52 -8.53 -0.96
CA ASP A 593 1.58 -9.17 -1.74
C ASP A 593 1.22 -9.18 -3.23
N PHE A 594 -0.05 -9.45 -3.58
CA PHE A 594 -0.55 -9.31 -4.96
C PHE A 594 -0.31 -7.91 -5.54
N ILE A 595 -0.66 -6.85 -4.79
CA ILE A 595 -0.46 -5.46 -5.22
C ILE A 595 1.03 -5.16 -5.36
N HIS A 596 1.87 -5.61 -4.42
CA HIS A 596 3.31 -5.33 -4.44
C HIS A 596 4.03 -6.04 -5.59
N ARG A 597 3.76 -7.34 -5.79
CA ARG A 597 4.35 -8.15 -6.86
C ARG A 597 3.93 -7.63 -8.25
N LEU A 598 2.63 -7.39 -8.47
CA LEU A 598 2.14 -6.86 -9.75
C LEU A 598 2.44 -5.37 -9.94
N GLY A 599 2.63 -4.64 -8.85
CA GLY A 599 3.06 -3.24 -8.84
C GLY A 599 4.50 -3.02 -9.32
N ARG A 600 5.27 -4.07 -9.62
CA ARG A 600 6.55 -4.01 -10.34
C ARG A 600 6.37 -3.71 -11.83
N VAL A 601 5.18 -3.97 -12.36
CA VAL A 601 4.83 -3.86 -13.78
C VAL A 601 3.93 -2.65 -14.02
N GLY A 602 3.92 -2.14 -15.25
CA GLY A 602 2.93 -1.13 -15.67
C GLY A 602 3.16 0.28 -15.08
N ARG A 603 4.42 0.61 -14.76
CA ARG A 603 4.83 1.92 -14.23
C ARG A 603 5.07 2.95 -15.32
N MET A 604 4.99 4.24 -14.95
CA MET A 604 5.25 5.39 -15.85
C MET A 604 4.45 5.34 -17.17
N GLY A 605 3.18 4.93 -17.09
CA GLY A 605 2.29 4.86 -18.26
C GLY A 605 2.50 3.65 -19.18
N ARG A 606 3.50 2.80 -18.93
CA ARG A 606 3.77 1.60 -19.75
C ARG A 606 2.76 0.49 -19.47
N ARG A 607 2.54 -0.40 -20.45
CA ARG A 607 1.74 -1.62 -20.27
C ARG A 607 2.57 -2.69 -19.59
N GLY A 608 1.90 -3.55 -18.83
CA GLY A 608 2.54 -4.63 -18.10
C GLY A 608 1.79 -5.95 -18.24
N ARG A 609 2.50 -7.08 -18.21
CA ARG A 609 1.89 -8.41 -18.16
C ARG A 609 2.29 -9.13 -16.87
N GLY A 610 1.28 -9.50 -16.08
CA GLY A 610 1.40 -10.45 -14.98
C GLY A 610 0.88 -11.82 -15.41
N VAL A 611 1.62 -12.88 -15.10
CA VAL A 611 1.16 -14.26 -15.26
C VAL A 611 1.11 -14.90 -13.89
N VAL A 612 0.01 -15.56 -13.52
CA VAL A 612 -0.10 -16.32 -12.28
C VAL A 612 -0.30 -17.80 -12.59
N LEU A 613 0.54 -18.64 -11.99
CA LEU A 613 0.42 -20.08 -12.06
C LEU A 613 -0.53 -20.53 -10.95
N VAL A 614 -1.52 -21.35 -11.31
CA VAL A 614 -2.60 -21.76 -10.40
C VAL A 614 -2.88 -23.25 -10.57
N GLY A 615 -2.81 -23.99 -9.47
CA GLY A 615 -3.17 -25.40 -9.36
C GLY A 615 -4.44 -25.69 -8.59
N ARG A 616 -4.72 -26.97 -8.37
CA ARG A 616 -5.91 -27.47 -7.65
C ARG A 616 -5.92 -27.07 -6.17
N HIS A 617 -4.75 -27.00 -5.56
CA HIS A 617 -4.58 -26.67 -4.13
C HIS A 617 -4.46 -25.17 -3.86
N ASP A 618 -4.38 -24.34 -4.91
CA ASP A 618 -4.27 -22.90 -4.75
C ASP A 618 -5.64 -22.22 -4.60
N ARG A 619 -5.59 -21.02 -4.05
CA ARG A 619 -6.76 -20.14 -3.85
C ARG A 619 -7.21 -19.50 -5.16
N ARG A 620 -7.83 -20.30 -6.04
CA ARG A 620 -8.39 -19.84 -7.33
C ARG A 620 -9.45 -18.74 -7.18
N ASP A 621 -10.17 -18.76 -6.05
CA ASP A 621 -11.13 -17.75 -5.63
C ASP A 621 -10.49 -16.35 -5.54
N VAL A 622 -9.34 -16.25 -4.87
CA VAL A 622 -8.61 -14.98 -4.70
C VAL A 622 -8.11 -14.45 -6.04
N VAL A 623 -7.56 -15.31 -6.90
CA VAL A 623 -7.09 -14.92 -8.24
C VAL A 623 -8.25 -14.37 -9.08
N LYS A 624 -9.42 -15.00 -9.00
CA LYS A 624 -10.63 -14.54 -9.71
C LYS A 624 -11.10 -13.18 -9.19
N GLU A 625 -11.12 -12.98 -7.88
CA GLU A 625 -11.48 -11.71 -7.24
C GLU A 625 -10.51 -10.59 -7.65
N VAL A 626 -9.20 -10.86 -7.63
CA VAL A 626 -8.17 -9.90 -8.07
C VAL A 626 -8.39 -9.52 -9.53
N ARG A 627 -8.63 -10.50 -10.42
CA ARG A 627 -8.89 -10.24 -11.84
C ARG A 627 -10.16 -9.41 -12.06
N GLU A 628 -11.23 -9.68 -11.31
CA GLU A 628 -12.48 -8.94 -11.37
C GLU A 628 -12.31 -7.51 -10.84
N GLY A 629 -11.59 -7.33 -9.73
CA GLY A 629 -11.22 -6.04 -9.16
C GLY A 629 -10.38 -5.21 -10.14
N MET A 630 -9.40 -5.82 -10.79
CA MET A 630 -8.59 -5.19 -11.85
C MET A 630 -9.45 -4.73 -13.02
N PHE A 631 -10.39 -5.57 -13.50
CA PHE A 631 -11.28 -5.24 -14.60
C PHE A 631 -12.22 -4.07 -14.26
N ARG A 632 -12.78 -4.05 -13.04
CA ARG A 632 -13.62 -2.95 -12.55
C ARG A 632 -12.83 -1.71 -12.13
N GLY A 633 -11.50 -1.83 -11.99
CA GLY A 633 -10.64 -0.81 -11.40
C GLY A 633 -11.03 -0.48 -9.96
N GLN A 634 -11.45 -1.49 -9.20
CA GLN A 634 -11.81 -1.37 -7.79
C GLN A 634 -10.60 -1.71 -6.92
N ALA A 635 -10.57 -1.09 -5.74
CA ALA A 635 -9.59 -1.40 -4.71
C ALA A 635 -9.81 -2.84 -4.19
N LEU A 636 -8.72 -3.60 -4.04
CA LEU A 636 -8.74 -4.94 -3.46
C LEU A 636 -8.78 -4.81 -1.94
N ILE A 637 -9.98 -4.74 -1.35
CA ILE A 637 -10.20 -4.44 0.08
C ILE A 637 -10.83 -5.61 0.82
#